data_AF-A0A520MYN4-F1
#
_entry.id   AF-A0A520MYN4-F1
#
_cell.length_a   1.000
_cell.length_b   1.000
_cell.length_c   1.000
_cell.angle_alpha   90.00
_cell.angle_beta   90.00
_cell.angle_gamma   90.00
#
_symmetry.space_group_name_H-M   'P 1'
#
loop_
_entity.id
_entity.type
_entity.pdbx_description
1 polymer ?
#
loop_
_entity_poly.entity_id
_entity_poly.type
_entity_poly.pdbx_seq_one_letter_code
_entity_poly.pdbx_strand_id
1 'polypeptide(L)'
;MKIIESNESFKWRKFSSTNEVIEIVKEFDQILSDQSFKGLKIINKRLNLKNLSKLKVSKKEISESSKFLTDKEKFALYEAIKNITFVSKSQLKTINNTIEPINGLSIWERYVPINSVGLYVPGGTAPLVSSFLMQVIPAITAGCKEIVICTPPQQNGKIHPAILWLAEQLEVDNVFKIGGAQAILSLANGYLGIPKVDKIFGPGNTYVAEAKKYVSNKVAIDLYAGPSEVMVVTNEDKNISLAAVDALSQLEHGIDSCAFVLSKSKTILKKVAEEIKKLSKELSRSDQIEPAIENISLIKCNSDDDIINMINSCAPEHLVLLDEDFPKYIDSINNAGSVFCGKKSPVAFGDYASGTNHVLPTGGWAKTNSGLSVNDYVKKVSFQKSDDSAFDYLSDKVITLSEIENLDAHGLSVKMRQNKKSSISRSYFLRRQTKETSIYASVDLDGQGLFDIDTGISFLDHMLEQFCKNSNLNIFLRATGDLDVDLHHTIEDTAIILGEVISKSLSSRDNINRYASKTVIMDESIAKVDIDLCSRTNLKLNIPKLNDFVGDFPTEMLNHFIDTFVKNLKFTCHIDIEGSNSHHLIEVLFKCLGKAFKDSIQINMKEVTSTKGIL
;
A
#
# COMPACT_ATOMS: atom_id res chain seq x y z
N MET A 1 38.27 -0.27 5.71
CA MET A 1 37.22 0.26 6.62
C MET A 1 37.63 1.63 7.17
N LYS A 2 36.96 2.71 6.74
CA LYS A 2 37.11 4.05 7.31
C LYS A 2 35.87 4.37 8.15
N ILE A 3 36.05 5.03 9.30
CA ILE A 3 34.92 5.60 10.06
C ILE A 3 34.60 6.95 9.45
N ILE A 4 33.35 7.13 9.05
CA ILE A 4 32.82 8.35 8.46
C ILE A 4 31.71 8.92 9.35
N GLU A 5 31.57 10.25 9.36
CA GLU A 5 30.47 10.92 10.06
C GLU A 5 29.20 10.86 9.20
N SER A 6 28.03 10.71 9.84
CA SER A 6 26.74 10.80 9.17
C SER A 6 26.51 12.22 8.66
N ASN A 7 26.61 12.45 7.35
CA ASN A 7 26.25 13.71 6.72
C ASN A 7 25.46 13.47 5.43
N GLU A 8 24.72 14.49 4.97
CA GLU A 8 23.83 14.41 3.80
C GLU A 8 24.55 14.08 2.47
N SER A 9 25.89 14.19 2.45
CA SER A 9 26.70 13.95 1.24
C SER A 9 27.16 12.50 1.08
N PHE A 10 26.74 11.58 1.95
CA PHE A 10 27.13 10.17 1.88
C PHE A 10 26.59 9.49 0.62
N LYS A 11 27.44 9.41 -0.41
CA LYS A 11 27.19 8.64 -1.64
C LYS A 11 27.55 7.18 -1.43
N TRP A 12 26.54 6.38 -1.12
CA TRP A 12 26.67 4.96 -0.83
C TRP A 12 26.28 4.07 -2.02
N ARG A 13 25.41 4.56 -2.93
CA ARG A 13 25.00 3.82 -4.13
C ARG A 13 26.18 3.63 -5.07
N LYS A 14 26.51 2.37 -5.37
CA LYS A 14 27.39 2.00 -6.49
C LYS A 14 26.52 1.53 -7.66
N PHE A 15 26.64 2.18 -8.81
CA PHE A 15 26.03 1.69 -10.04
C PHE A 15 26.94 0.63 -10.66
N SER A 16 26.41 -0.58 -10.87
CA SER A 16 27.15 -1.71 -11.44
C SER A 16 27.00 -1.84 -12.96
N SER A 17 26.18 -1.01 -13.60
CA SER A 17 25.86 -1.13 -15.03
C SER A 17 26.82 -0.32 -15.91
N THR A 18 27.41 -0.99 -16.90
CA THR A 18 28.19 -0.38 -17.98
C THR A 18 27.45 -0.54 -19.31
N ASN A 19 27.62 0.41 -20.24
CA ASN A 19 27.04 0.34 -21.59
C ASN A 19 27.43 -0.98 -22.32
N GLU A 20 28.58 -1.56 -21.96
CA GLU A 20 29.06 -2.83 -22.50
C GLU A 20 28.13 -4.01 -22.19
N VAL A 21 27.59 -4.10 -20.97
CA VAL A 21 26.69 -5.21 -20.56
C VAL A 21 25.39 -5.18 -21.39
N ILE A 22 24.86 -3.98 -21.64
CA ILE A 22 23.63 -3.79 -22.42
C ILE A 22 23.82 -4.26 -23.86
N GLU A 23 24.95 -3.93 -24.48
CA GLU A 23 25.24 -4.38 -25.85
C GLU A 23 25.40 -5.90 -25.93
N ILE A 24 26.01 -6.54 -24.93
CA ILE A 24 26.08 -8.01 -24.85
C ILE A 24 24.68 -8.63 -24.75
N VAL A 25 23.78 -8.07 -23.94
CA VAL A 25 22.40 -8.55 -23.81
C VAL A 25 21.66 -8.45 -25.15
N LYS A 26 21.78 -7.33 -25.87
CA LYS A 26 21.18 -7.15 -27.20
C LYS A 26 21.73 -8.15 -28.21
N GLU A 27 23.05 -8.35 -28.21
CA GLU A 27 23.69 -9.34 -29.07
C GLU A 27 23.16 -10.75 -28.77
N PHE A 28 22.99 -11.11 -27.50
CA PHE A 28 22.43 -12.41 -27.12
C PHE A 28 20.97 -12.57 -27.57
N ASP A 29 20.15 -11.52 -27.48
CA ASP A 29 18.76 -11.56 -27.99
C ASP A 29 18.75 -11.80 -29.50
N GLN A 30 19.59 -11.08 -30.25
CA GLN A 30 19.72 -11.23 -31.70
C GLN A 30 20.17 -12.66 -32.08
N ILE A 31 21.20 -13.18 -31.42
CA ILE A 31 21.72 -14.54 -31.67
C ILE A 31 20.66 -15.61 -31.40
N LEU A 32 19.89 -15.47 -30.31
CA LEU A 32 18.83 -16.42 -29.95
C LEU A 32 17.62 -16.31 -30.89
N SER A 33 17.26 -15.10 -31.30
CA SER A 33 16.21 -14.83 -32.30
C SER A 33 16.54 -15.48 -33.64
N ASP A 34 17.75 -15.27 -34.15
CA ASP A 34 18.14 -15.76 -35.48
C ASP A 34 18.34 -17.28 -35.50
N GLN A 35 18.91 -17.84 -34.42
CA GLN A 35 19.44 -19.20 -34.45
C GLN A 35 19.17 -20.06 -33.20
N SER A 36 18.18 -19.75 -32.36
CA SER A 36 17.69 -20.57 -31.23
C SER A 36 18.76 -21.47 -30.57
N PHE A 37 18.66 -22.81 -30.64
CA PHE A 37 19.64 -23.74 -30.04
C PHE A 37 21.07 -23.64 -30.62
N LYS A 38 21.24 -23.27 -31.91
CA LYS A 38 22.57 -23.00 -32.47
C LYS A 38 23.15 -21.71 -31.87
N GLY A 39 22.32 -20.69 -31.70
CA GLY A 39 22.66 -19.45 -31.02
C GLY A 39 23.09 -19.67 -29.57
N LEU A 40 22.36 -20.50 -28.82
CA LEU A 40 22.75 -20.89 -27.46
C LEU A 40 24.14 -21.54 -27.41
N LYS A 41 24.51 -22.35 -28.42
CA LYS A 41 25.86 -22.94 -28.48
C LYS A 41 26.96 -21.89 -28.66
N ILE A 42 26.68 -20.83 -29.42
CA ILE A 42 27.61 -19.69 -29.60
C ILE A 42 27.78 -18.96 -28.27
N ILE A 43 26.67 -18.63 -27.60
CA ILE A 43 26.68 -17.96 -26.29
C ILE A 43 27.42 -18.81 -25.25
N ASN A 44 27.10 -20.11 -25.16
CA ASN A 44 27.76 -21.02 -24.22
C ASN A 44 29.27 -21.12 -24.49
N LYS A 45 29.70 -21.15 -25.75
CA LYS A 45 31.13 -21.15 -26.09
C LYS A 45 31.81 -19.86 -25.62
N ARG A 46 31.16 -18.71 -25.80
CA ARG A 46 31.69 -17.40 -25.33
C ARG A 46 31.80 -17.34 -23.81
N LEU A 47 30.85 -17.92 -23.09
CA LEU A 47 30.80 -17.94 -21.62
C LEU A 47 31.54 -19.14 -20.99
N ASN A 48 32.22 -19.97 -21.78
CA ASN A 48 32.85 -21.22 -21.34
C ASN A 48 31.89 -22.17 -20.60
N LEU A 49 30.62 -22.21 -21.03
CA LEU A 49 29.58 -23.08 -20.50
C LEU A 49 29.44 -24.37 -21.31
N LYS A 50 29.07 -25.45 -20.62
CA LYS A 50 28.81 -26.74 -21.26
C LYS A 50 27.50 -26.69 -22.05
N ASN A 51 27.53 -27.21 -23.28
CA ASN A 51 26.34 -27.40 -24.08
C ASN A 51 25.55 -28.62 -23.61
N LEU A 52 24.26 -28.43 -23.30
CA LEU A 52 23.34 -29.50 -22.93
C LEU A 52 22.48 -29.92 -24.11
N SER A 53 22.19 -31.21 -24.21
CA SER A 53 21.30 -31.76 -25.24
C SER A 53 19.81 -31.52 -24.93
N LYS A 54 19.46 -31.39 -23.65
CA LYS A 54 18.10 -31.10 -23.17
C LYS A 54 18.16 -30.09 -22.03
N LEU A 55 17.40 -29.00 -22.18
CA LEU A 55 17.29 -27.96 -21.15
C LEU A 55 16.22 -28.29 -20.11
N LYS A 56 15.06 -28.81 -20.53
CA LYS A 56 14.00 -29.20 -19.59
C LYS A 56 14.47 -30.38 -18.73
N VAL A 57 14.33 -30.24 -17.41
CA VAL A 57 14.57 -31.33 -16.46
C VAL A 57 13.52 -32.41 -16.69
N SER A 58 13.94 -33.67 -16.73
CA SER A 58 13.01 -34.78 -16.92
C SER A 58 12.30 -35.16 -15.61
N LYS A 59 11.09 -35.71 -15.70
CA LYS A 59 10.36 -36.25 -14.53
C LYS A 59 11.18 -37.27 -13.74
N LYS A 60 11.99 -38.06 -14.44
CA LYS A 60 12.91 -39.02 -13.81
C LYS A 60 13.94 -38.32 -12.92
N GLU A 61 14.59 -37.26 -13.41
CA GLU A 61 15.55 -36.48 -12.62
C GLU A 61 14.92 -35.86 -11.37
N ILE A 62 13.67 -35.39 -11.47
CA ILE A 62 12.90 -34.87 -10.33
C ILE A 62 12.64 -35.99 -9.31
N SER A 63 12.04 -37.10 -9.73
CA SER A 63 11.69 -38.22 -8.83
C SER A 63 12.89 -38.92 -8.18
N GLU A 64 14.06 -38.90 -8.82
CA GLU A 64 15.28 -39.50 -8.28
C GLU A 64 15.99 -38.59 -7.26
N SER A 65 15.63 -37.30 -7.19
CA SER A 65 16.30 -36.31 -6.35
C SER A 65 16.27 -36.65 -4.85
N SER A 66 15.16 -37.23 -4.36
CA SER A 66 14.97 -37.64 -2.97
C SER A 66 16.02 -38.64 -2.46
N LYS A 67 16.63 -39.43 -3.36
CA LYS A 67 17.68 -40.41 -3.02
C LYS A 67 19.02 -39.76 -2.65
N PHE A 68 19.20 -38.50 -3.01
CA PHE A 68 20.44 -37.74 -2.80
C PHE A 68 20.33 -36.73 -1.65
N LEU A 69 19.25 -36.79 -0.86
CA LEU A 69 19.01 -35.94 0.30
C LEU A 69 18.79 -36.79 1.53
N THR A 70 19.42 -36.40 2.62
CA THR A 70 19.20 -36.96 3.95
C THR A 70 17.85 -36.50 4.52
N ASP A 71 17.32 -37.24 5.48
CA ASP A 71 16.06 -36.84 6.16
C ASP A 71 16.22 -35.53 6.93
N LYS A 72 17.43 -35.24 7.44
CA LYS A 72 17.74 -33.96 8.09
C LYS A 72 17.60 -32.78 7.12
N GLU A 73 18.12 -32.92 5.90
CA GLU A 73 17.98 -31.88 4.87
C GLU A 73 16.52 -31.72 4.45
N LYS A 74 15.81 -32.83 4.21
CA LYS A 74 14.38 -32.81 3.86
C LYS A 74 13.54 -32.12 4.94
N PHE A 75 13.80 -32.41 6.21
CA PHE A 75 13.10 -31.79 7.33
C PHE A 75 13.36 -30.28 7.38
N ALA A 76 14.60 -29.83 7.21
CA ALA A 76 14.93 -28.40 7.17
C ALA A 76 14.23 -27.67 6.01
N LEU A 77 14.20 -28.29 4.82
CA LEU A 77 13.49 -27.75 3.66
C LEU A 77 11.97 -27.70 3.90
N TYR A 78 11.40 -28.72 4.53
CA TYR A 78 9.98 -28.77 4.86
C TYR A 78 9.58 -27.69 5.89
N GLU A 79 10.43 -27.45 6.89
CA GLU A 79 10.22 -26.37 7.87
C GLU A 79 10.19 -24.99 7.19
N ALA A 80 11.09 -24.75 6.23
CA ALA A 80 11.07 -23.54 5.42
C ALA A 80 9.81 -23.45 4.55
N ILE A 81 9.39 -24.54 3.88
CA ILE A 81 8.13 -24.59 3.13
C ILE A 81 6.95 -24.19 4.02
N LYS A 82 6.86 -24.78 5.23
CA LYS A 82 5.78 -24.52 6.18
C LYS A 82 5.70 -23.03 6.54
N ASN A 83 6.81 -22.42 6.93
CA ASN A 83 6.83 -21.04 7.40
C ASN A 83 6.59 -20.04 6.27
N ILE A 84 7.22 -20.22 5.10
CA ILE A 84 7.02 -19.34 3.93
C ILE A 84 5.57 -19.45 3.42
N THR A 85 4.99 -20.66 3.42
CA THR A 85 3.59 -20.87 3.04
C THR A 85 2.63 -20.17 4.01
N PHE A 86 2.91 -20.26 5.31
CA PHE A 86 2.10 -19.60 6.33
C PHE A 86 2.08 -18.08 6.13
N VAL A 87 3.24 -17.46 5.95
CA VAL A 87 3.37 -16.01 5.70
C VAL A 87 2.73 -15.62 4.36
N SER A 88 2.96 -16.40 3.30
CA SER A 88 2.36 -16.11 1.99
C SER A 88 0.83 -16.15 2.03
N LYS A 89 0.24 -17.10 2.77
CA LYS A 89 -1.22 -17.22 2.92
C LYS A 89 -1.80 -16.08 3.76
N SER A 90 -1.11 -15.63 4.81
CA SER A 90 -1.59 -14.53 5.65
C SER A 90 -1.63 -13.18 4.91
N GLN A 91 -0.77 -13.01 3.89
CA GLN A 91 -0.71 -11.81 3.06
C GLN A 91 -1.72 -11.81 1.90
N LEU A 92 -2.24 -12.97 1.50
CA LEU A 92 -3.08 -13.11 0.31
C LEU A 92 -4.50 -12.56 0.56
N LYS A 93 -4.88 -11.57 -0.25
CA LYS A 93 -6.28 -11.12 -0.38
C LYS A 93 -6.86 -11.66 -1.68
N THR A 94 -8.13 -12.09 -1.65
CA THR A 94 -8.84 -12.55 -2.87
C THR A 94 -9.82 -11.49 -3.38
N ILE A 95 -10.53 -10.82 -2.47
CA ILE A 95 -11.50 -9.77 -2.76
C ILE A 95 -11.44 -8.72 -1.64
N ASN A 96 -11.58 -7.45 -1.98
CA ASN A 96 -11.76 -6.37 -1.01
C ASN A 96 -13.24 -6.18 -0.69
N ASN A 97 -13.51 -5.54 0.45
CA ASN A 97 -14.86 -5.15 0.82
C ASN A 97 -15.43 -4.20 -0.24
N THR A 98 -16.73 -4.33 -0.49
CA THR A 98 -17.46 -3.38 -1.34
C THR A 98 -17.60 -2.06 -0.61
N ILE A 99 -17.34 -0.96 -1.31
CA ILE A 99 -17.55 0.41 -0.84
C ILE A 99 -18.67 1.06 -1.64
N GLU A 100 -19.41 1.97 -1.01
CA GLU A 100 -20.53 2.69 -1.61
C GLU A 100 -20.35 4.19 -1.47
N PRO A 101 -19.64 4.86 -2.40
CA PRO A 101 -19.34 6.28 -2.29
C PRO A 101 -20.58 7.19 -2.41
N ILE A 102 -21.65 6.69 -3.04
CA ILE A 102 -22.98 7.31 -3.09
C ILE A 102 -24.02 6.20 -3.03
N ASN A 103 -25.26 6.54 -2.68
CA ASN A 103 -26.36 5.59 -2.71
C ASN A 103 -26.50 4.97 -4.10
N GLY A 104 -26.63 3.65 -4.15
CA GLY A 104 -26.79 2.89 -5.39
C GLY A 104 -25.54 2.66 -6.24
N LEU A 105 -24.35 3.12 -5.80
CA LEU A 105 -23.07 2.85 -6.49
C LEU A 105 -22.21 1.93 -5.63
N SER A 106 -22.02 0.69 -6.05
CA SER A 106 -21.11 -0.26 -5.38
C SER A 106 -19.81 -0.39 -6.16
N ILE A 107 -18.67 -0.28 -5.48
CA ILE A 107 -17.32 -0.48 -6.04
C ILE A 107 -16.58 -1.52 -5.21
N TRP A 108 -15.90 -2.47 -5.85
CA TRP A 108 -15.06 -3.45 -5.16
C TRP A 108 -13.87 -3.87 -6.02
N GLU A 109 -12.90 -4.54 -5.40
CA GLU A 109 -11.71 -5.04 -6.10
C GLU A 109 -11.57 -6.55 -5.92
N ARG A 110 -11.14 -7.23 -6.99
CA ARG A 110 -10.73 -8.63 -6.95
C ARG A 110 -9.25 -8.75 -7.27
N TYR A 111 -8.55 -9.60 -6.52
CA TYR A 111 -7.16 -9.95 -6.79
C TYR A 111 -7.13 -11.19 -7.68
N VAL A 112 -6.53 -11.04 -8.87
CA VAL A 112 -6.51 -12.04 -9.93
C VAL A 112 -5.07 -12.46 -10.18
N PRO A 113 -4.74 -13.76 -10.08
CA PRO A 113 -3.37 -14.23 -10.28
C PRO A 113 -2.87 -13.94 -11.69
N ILE A 114 -1.57 -13.69 -11.81
CA ILE A 114 -0.89 -13.68 -13.09
C ILE A 114 -0.91 -15.11 -13.64
N ASN A 115 -1.25 -15.27 -14.92
CA ASN A 115 -1.52 -16.59 -15.48
C ASN A 115 -0.23 -17.39 -15.63
N SER A 116 0.80 -16.79 -16.23
CA SER A 116 2.11 -17.41 -16.45
C SER A 116 3.25 -16.55 -15.89
N VAL A 117 4.09 -17.13 -15.04
CA VAL A 117 5.23 -16.44 -14.40
C VAL A 117 6.53 -17.20 -14.60
N GLY A 118 7.60 -16.47 -14.88
CA GLY A 118 8.95 -17.00 -15.04
C GLY A 118 9.77 -16.69 -13.80
N LEU A 119 10.38 -17.70 -13.18
CA LEU A 119 11.20 -17.55 -11.99
C LEU A 119 12.65 -17.85 -12.34
N TYR A 120 13.51 -16.83 -12.24
CA TYR A 120 14.95 -17.00 -12.35
C TYR A 120 15.51 -17.32 -10.97
N VAL A 121 16.08 -18.52 -10.81
CA VAL A 121 16.70 -18.96 -9.56
C VAL A 121 18.21 -19.01 -9.78
N PRO A 122 19.00 -18.09 -9.18
CA PRO A 122 20.44 -18.07 -9.38
C PRO A 122 21.12 -19.34 -8.84
N GLY A 123 22.34 -19.58 -9.31
CA GLY A 123 23.15 -20.72 -8.88
C GLY A 123 24.44 -20.85 -9.68
N GLY A 124 25.00 -22.07 -9.70
CA GLY A 124 26.20 -22.42 -10.47
C GLY A 124 27.35 -22.84 -9.55
N THR A 125 27.80 -21.93 -8.69
CA THR A 125 28.83 -22.20 -7.66
C THR A 125 28.23 -22.88 -6.42
N ALA A 126 27.05 -22.41 -6.00
CA ALA A 126 26.26 -23.01 -4.93
C ALA A 126 24.77 -23.02 -5.32
N PRO A 127 23.97 -23.99 -4.84
CA PRO A 127 22.54 -24.00 -5.04
C PRO A 127 21.83 -22.99 -4.12
N LEU A 128 21.14 -21.99 -4.69
CA LEU A 128 20.33 -21.05 -3.90
C LEU A 128 18.93 -21.63 -3.65
N VAL A 129 18.86 -22.58 -2.73
CA VAL A 129 17.62 -23.29 -2.36
C VAL A 129 16.59 -22.35 -1.73
N SER A 130 17.04 -21.38 -0.94
CA SER A 130 16.18 -20.32 -0.37
C SER A 130 15.49 -19.50 -1.47
N SER A 131 16.24 -19.03 -2.47
CA SER A 131 15.68 -18.24 -3.57
C SER A 131 14.68 -19.00 -4.43
N PHE A 132 14.77 -20.33 -4.49
CA PHE A 132 13.72 -21.17 -5.09
C PHE A 132 12.44 -21.09 -4.25
N LEU A 133 12.52 -21.37 -2.95
CA LEU A 133 11.37 -21.38 -2.04
C LEU A 133 10.66 -20.02 -2.01
N MET A 134 11.43 -18.94 -1.86
CA MET A 134 10.92 -17.57 -1.73
C MET A 134 10.23 -17.05 -2.99
N GLN A 135 10.45 -17.66 -4.15
CA GLN A 135 9.75 -17.30 -5.39
C GLN A 135 8.59 -18.25 -5.71
N VAL A 136 8.81 -19.56 -5.58
CA VAL A 136 7.83 -20.58 -5.99
C VAL A 136 6.62 -20.61 -5.06
N ILE A 137 6.83 -20.54 -3.74
CA ILE A 137 5.73 -20.66 -2.77
C ILE A 137 4.72 -19.51 -2.90
N PRO A 138 5.13 -18.22 -2.98
CA PRO A 138 4.19 -17.14 -3.22
C PRO A 138 3.45 -17.26 -4.56
N ALA A 139 4.12 -17.71 -5.64
CA ALA A 139 3.49 -17.92 -6.94
C ALA A 139 2.37 -18.98 -6.89
N ILE A 140 2.64 -20.12 -6.24
CA ILE A 140 1.65 -21.18 -6.02
C ILE A 140 0.52 -20.68 -5.12
N THR A 141 0.86 -19.98 -4.03
CA THR A 141 -0.11 -19.46 -3.07
C THR A 141 -1.06 -18.46 -3.72
N ALA A 142 -0.54 -17.61 -4.61
CA ALA A 142 -1.37 -16.70 -5.41
C ALA A 142 -2.31 -17.47 -6.35
N GLY A 143 -1.93 -18.65 -6.84
CA GLY A 143 -2.69 -19.43 -7.81
C GLY A 143 -2.27 -19.19 -9.26
N CYS A 144 -1.00 -18.85 -9.50
CA CYS A 144 -0.43 -18.81 -10.84
C CYS A 144 -0.52 -20.21 -11.49
N LYS A 145 -1.04 -20.28 -12.72
CA LYS A 145 -1.31 -21.58 -13.39
C LYS A 145 -0.07 -22.17 -14.04
N GLU A 146 0.79 -21.32 -14.59
CA GLU A 146 2.02 -21.73 -15.24
C GLU A 146 3.21 -21.07 -14.55
N ILE A 147 4.07 -21.89 -13.94
CA ILE A 147 5.28 -21.45 -13.26
C ILE A 147 6.46 -22.07 -14.01
N VAL A 148 7.29 -21.23 -14.63
CA VAL A 148 8.45 -21.64 -15.44
C VAL A 148 9.72 -21.26 -14.72
N ILE A 149 10.52 -22.24 -14.30
CA ILE A 149 11.73 -22.02 -13.51
C ILE A 149 12.96 -22.19 -14.40
N CYS A 150 13.80 -21.15 -14.46
CA CYS A 150 15.12 -21.23 -15.08
C CYS A 150 16.20 -21.14 -14.00
N THR A 151 17.11 -22.11 -13.99
CA THR A 151 18.24 -22.13 -13.06
C THR A 151 19.50 -22.67 -13.76
N PRO A 152 20.68 -22.04 -13.57
CA PRO A 152 21.91 -22.52 -14.19
C PRO A 152 22.28 -23.92 -13.69
N PRO A 153 22.69 -24.84 -14.58
CA PRO A 153 23.17 -26.15 -14.16
C PRO A 153 24.53 -26.06 -13.46
N GLN A 154 24.81 -27.04 -12.62
CA GLN A 154 26.15 -27.26 -12.07
C GLN A 154 27.13 -27.63 -13.19
N GLN A 155 28.44 -27.62 -12.90
CA GLN A 155 29.49 -27.98 -13.89
C GLN A 155 29.28 -29.36 -14.54
N ASN A 156 28.69 -30.32 -13.80
CA ASN A 156 28.35 -31.65 -14.31
C ASN A 156 27.15 -31.65 -15.29
N GLY A 157 26.43 -30.52 -15.43
CA GLY A 157 25.26 -30.34 -16.28
C GLY A 157 23.92 -30.68 -15.61
N LYS A 158 23.90 -30.98 -14.32
CA LYS A 158 22.69 -31.31 -13.54
C LYS A 158 22.24 -30.13 -12.67
N ILE A 159 20.99 -30.19 -12.21
CA ILE A 159 20.48 -29.30 -11.15
C ILE A 159 20.71 -29.98 -9.80
N HIS A 160 20.93 -29.18 -8.77
CA HIS A 160 21.13 -29.69 -7.42
C HIS A 160 19.89 -30.47 -6.93
N PRO A 161 20.06 -31.64 -6.28
CA PRO A 161 18.94 -32.47 -5.84
C PRO A 161 17.93 -31.75 -4.95
N ALA A 162 18.37 -30.84 -4.07
CA ALA A 162 17.47 -30.05 -3.22
C ALA A 162 16.44 -29.22 -4.02
N ILE A 163 16.87 -28.56 -5.12
CA ILE A 163 15.97 -27.77 -5.98
C ILE A 163 14.96 -28.71 -6.68
N LEU A 164 15.43 -29.87 -7.16
CA LEU A 164 14.55 -30.82 -7.84
C LEU A 164 13.56 -31.48 -6.88
N TRP A 165 13.99 -31.78 -5.66
CA TRP A 165 13.12 -32.32 -4.62
C TRP A 165 12.05 -31.29 -4.22
N LEU A 166 12.42 -30.02 -4.09
CA LEU A 166 11.44 -28.95 -3.86
C LEU A 166 10.46 -28.79 -5.02
N ALA A 167 10.94 -28.88 -6.26
CA ALA A 167 10.07 -28.87 -7.43
C ALA A 167 9.06 -30.03 -7.40
N GLU A 168 9.48 -31.22 -6.93
CA GLU A 168 8.58 -32.35 -6.70
C GLU A 168 7.55 -32.05 -5.59
N GLN A 169 8.00 -31.57 -4.42
CA GLN A 169 7.12 -31.30 -3.27
C GLN A 169 6.11 -30.18 -3.54
N LEU A 170 6.45 -29.24 -4.42
CA LEU A 170 5.62 -28.09 -4.80
C LEU A 170 4.92 -28.29 -6.15
N GLU A 171 4.98 -29.50 -6.73
CA GLU A 171 4.31 -29.89 -7.98
C GLU A 171 4.64 -28.99 -9.19
N VAL A 172 5.90 -28.54 -9.31
CA VAL A 172 6.38 -27.72 -10.42
C VAL A 172 7.23 -28.53 -11.41
N ASP A 173 6.66 -28.83 -12.58
CA ASP A 173 7.30 -29.66 -13.62
C ASP A 173 8.16 -28.86 -14.62
N ASN A 174 7.98 -27.53 -14.72
CA ASN A 174 8.62 -26.70 -15.74
C ASN A 174 9.95 -26.10 -15.25
N VAL A 175 10.94 -26.98 -15.01
CA VAL A 175 12.30 -26.58 -14.60
C VAL A 175 13.28 -26.70 -15.79
N PHE A 176 14.06 -25.66 -16.05
CA PHE A 176 14.99 -25.56 -17.18
C PHE A 176 16.42 -25.24 -16.74
N LYS A 177 17.37 -26.01 -17.28
CA LYS A 177 18.81 -25.97 -17.02
C LYS A 177 19.50 -24.83 -17.80
N ILE A 178 19.12 -23.60 -17.50
CA ILE A 178 19.64 -22.40 -18.16
C ILE A 178 19.70 -21.24 -17.15
N GLY A 179 20.77 -20.45 -17.21
CA GLY A 179 20.95 -19.26 -16.39
C GLY A 179 21.33 -18.03 -17.22
N GLY A 180 21.65 -16.92 -16.57
CA GLY A 180 22.12 -15.69 -17.21
C GLY A 180 21.08 -14.95 -18.06
N ALA A 181 21.55 -13.99 -18.85
CA ALA A 181 20.70 -13.18 -19.74
C ALA A 181 19.89 -14.05 -20.72
N GLN A 182 20.48 -15.13 -21.24
CA GLN A 182 19.82 -16.06 -22.15
C GLN A 182 18.58 -16.74 -21.54
N ALA A 183 18.55 -16.95 -20.21
CA ALA A 183 17.35 -17.46 -19.53
C ALA A 183 16.22 -16.42 -19.53
N ILE A 184 16.53 -15.18 -19.17
CA ILE A 184 15.58 -14.06 -19.14
C ILE A 184 15.01 -13.79 -20.54
N LEU A 185 15.88 -13.73 -21.54
CA LEU A 185 15.49 -13.55 -22.95
C LEU A 185 14.58 -14.69 -23.43
N SER A 186 14.83 -15.92 -22.97
CA SER A 186 13.99 -17.07 -23.31
C SER A 186 12.63 -17.04 -22.63
N LEU A 187 12.56 -16.64 -21.35
CA LEU A 187 11.29 -16.44 -20.64
C LEU A 187 10.44 -15.32 -21.28
N ALA A 188 11.10 -14.26 -21.76
CA ALA A 188 10.41 -13.12 -22.38
C ALA A 188 9.90 -13.42 -23.80
N ASN A 189 10.68 -14.15 -24.61
CA ASN A 189 10.40 -14.34 -26.03
C ASN A 189 9.94 -15.75 -26.40
N GLY A 190 10.03 -16.73 -25.50
CA GLY A 190 9.69 -18.14 -25.77
C GLY A 190 10.79 -18.90 -26.53
N TYR A 191 12.05 -18.49 -26.42
CA TYR A 191 13.16 -19.16 -27.11
C TYR A 191 13.48 -20.54 -26.51
N LEU A 192 14.21 -21.36 -27.27
CA LEU A 192 14.76 -22.64 -26.81
C LEU A 192 13.70 -23.67 -26.32
N GLY A 193 12.44 -23.49 -26.72
CA GLY A 193 11.32 -24.32 -26.25
C GLY A 193 10.92 -24.06 -24.79
N ILE A 194 11.35 -22.92 -24.22
CA ILE A 194 10.91 -22.44 -22.91
C ILE A 194 9.60 -21.65 -23.12
N PRO A 195 8.53 -21.91 -22.35
CA PRO A 195 7.29 -21.16 -22.50
C PRO A 195 7.50 -19.66 -22.24
N LYS A 196 6.83 -18.83 -23.03
CA LYS A 196 6.77 -17.39 -22.80
C LYS A 196 5.87 -17.11 -21.59
N VAL A 197 6.28 -16.18 -20.73
CA VAL A 197 5.57 -15.82 -19.49
C VAL A 197 5.06 -14.38 -19.52
N ASP A 198 4.13 -14.04 -18.62
CA ASP A 198 3.56 -12.70 -18.50
C ASP A 198 4.40 -11.77 -17.60
N LYS A 199 5.08 -12.35 -16.59
CA LYS A 199 5.98 -11.62 -15.67
C LYS A 199 7.18 -12.46 -15.27
N ILE A 200 8.35 -11.85 -15.21
CA ILE A 200 9.61 -12.50 -14.81
C ILE A 200 10.03 -12.01 -13.41
N PHE A 201 10.39 -12.96 -12.56
CA PHE A 201 10.83 -12.75 -11.19
C PHE A 201 12.25 -13.26 -10.97
N GLY A 202 12.86 -12.75 -9.91
CA GLY A 202 14.09 -13.30 -9.35
C GLY A 202 15.29 -12.37 -9.54
N PRO A 203 16.17 -12.31 -8.53
CA PRO A 203 17.40 -11.53 -8.62
C PRO A 203 18.41 -12.24 -9.51
N GLY A 204 19.50 -11.56 -9.85
CA GLY A 204 20.62 -12.17 -10.54
C GLY A 204 21.78 -11.20 -10.69
N ASN A 205 22.85 -11.65 -11.32
CA ASN A 205 23.99 -10.78 -11.60
C ASN A 205 23.63 -9.65 -12.58
N THR A 206 24.56 -8.74 -12.83
CA THR A 206 24.37 -7.59 -13.72
C THR A 206 23.80 -7.95 -15.08
N TYR A 207 24.19 -9.08 -15.68
CA TYR A 207 23.64 -9.53 -16.98
C TYR A 207 22.17 -9.92 -16.90
N VAL A 208 21.74 -10.55 -15.80
CA VAL A 208 20.32 -10.88 -15.55
C VAL A 208 19.52 -9.62 -15.30
N ALA A 209 20.04 -8.70 -14.50
CA ALA A 209 19.40 -7.41 -14.21
C ALA A 209 19.23 -6.57 -15.49
N GLU A 210 20.27 -6.46 -16.32
CA GLU A 210 20.20 -5.75 -17.59
C GLU A 210 19.30 -6.46 -18.62
N ALA A 211 19.30 -7.80 -18.65
CA ALA A 211 18.37 -8.54 -19.49
C ALA A 211 16.91 -8.28 -19.09
N LYS A 212 16.59 -8.28 -17.79
CA LYS A 212 15.24 -7.96 -17.27
C LYS A 212 14.83 -6.54 -17.67
N LYS A 213 15.72 -5.57 -17.49
CA LYS A 213 15.50 -4.19 -17.91
C LYS A 213 15.27 -4.08 -19.42
N TYR A 214 16.10 -4.76 -20.21
CA TYR A 214 15.99 -4.78 -21.67
C TYR A 214 14.63 -5.34 -22.16
N VAL A 215 14.11 -6.40 -21.52
CA VAL A 215 12.82 -7.00 -21.90
C VAL A 215 11.61 -6.35 -21.23
N SER A 216 11.79 -5.38 -20.33
CA SER A 216 10.71 -4.78 -19.53
C SER A 216 9.63 -4.06 -20.34
N ASN A 217 9.92 -3.70 -21.59
CA ASN A 217 8.94 -3.15 -22.55
C ASN A 217 8.09 -4.24 -23.25
N LYS A 218 8.47 -5.51 -23.12
CA LYS A 218 7.80 -6.68 -23.73
C LYS A 218 7.12 -7.59 -22.70
N VAL A 219 7.72 -7.73 -21.51
CA VAL A 219 7.23 -8.58 -20.42
C VAL A 219 7.42 -7.84 -19.09
N ALA A 220 6.48 -7.99 -18.16
CA ALA A 220 6.62 -7.37 -16.85
C ALA A 220 7.79 -8.02 -16.08
N ILE A 221 8.43 -7.25 -15.21
CA ILE A 221 9.46 -7.73 -14.29
C ILE A 221 9.08 -7.34 -12.86
N ASP A 222 9.66 -8.01 -11.86
CA ASP A 222 9.55 -7.64 -10.44
C ASP A 222 10.44 -6.45 -10.08
N LEU A 223 11.71 -6.70 -9.78
CA LEU A 223 12.66 -5.74 -9.22
C LEU A 223 13.94 -5.69 -10.06
N TYR A 224 14.53 -4.51 -10.13
CA TYR A 224 15.89 -4.34 -10.63
C TYR A 224 16.87 -4.56 -9.48
N ALA A 225 17.55 -5.69 -9.48
CA ALA A 225 18.51 -6.04 -8.43
C ALA A 225 19.86 -5.35 -8.67
N GLY A 226 20.30 -4.53 -7.71
CA GLY A 226 21.69 -4.14 -7.52
C GLY A 226 22.41 -5.07 -6.53
N PRO A 227 23.66 -4.76 -6.15
CA PRO A 227 24.41 -5.55 -5.17
C PRO A 227 23.65 -5.65 -3.83
N SER A 228 23.78 -6.80 -3.16
CA SER A 228 23.11 -7.03 -1.88
C SER A 228 23.77 -6.23 -0.75
N GLU A 229 22.98 -5.81 0.23
CA GLU A 229 23.41 -4.91 1.32
C GLU A 229 22.76 -5.21 2.69
N VAL A 230 23.50 -4.92 3.76
CA VAL A 230 23.00 -4.95 5.14
C VAL A 230 23.40 -3.67 5.88
N MET A 231 22.48 -3.13 6.68
CA MET A 231 22.73 -2.05 7.62
C MET A 231 22.53 -2.55 9.04
N VAL A 232 23.57 -2.51 9.87
CA VAL A 232 23.56 -2.97 11.26
C VAL A 232 23.68 -1.77 12.19
N VAL A 233 22.78 -1.67 13.16
CA VAL A 233 22.75 -0.60 14.16
C VAL A 233 23.04 -1.19 15.54
N THR A 234 24.06 -0.66 16.22
CA THR A 234 24.31 -0.98 17.64
C THR A 234 25.09 0.12 18.38
N ASN A 235 24.74 0.30 19.65
CA ASN A 235 25.34 1.19 20.62
C ASN A 235 25.79 0.44 21.89
N GLU A 236 25.73 -0.90 21.89
CA GLU A 236 26.08 -1.72 23.05
C GLU A 236 27.36 -2.55 22.81
N ASP A 237 28.31 -2.49 23.75
CA ASP A 237 29.59 -3.21 23.66
C ASP A 237 29.41 -4.74 23.54
N LYS A 238 28.37 -5.28 24.21
CA LYS A 238 28.06 -6.72 24.19
C LYS A 238 27.64 -7.25 22.80
N ASN A 239 27.27 -6.37 21.87
CA ASN A 239 26.77 -6.73 20.54
C ASN A 239 27.84 -6.62 19.44
N ILE A 240 29.10 -6.29 19.79
CA ILE A 240 30.19 -6.08 18.82
C ILE A 240 30.43 -7.29 17.92
N SER A 241 30.54 -8.50 18.49
CA SER A 241 30.76 -9.71 17.69
C SER A 241 29.55 -10.04 16.81
N LEU A 242 28.34 -9.76 17.26
CA LEU A 242 27.13 -9.96 16.43
C LEU A 242 27.11 -8.99 15.26
N ALA A 243 27.41 -7.71 15.49
CA ALA A 243 27.47 -6.72 14.42
C ALA A 243 28.55 -7.05 13.37
N ALA A 244 29.69 -7.57 13.81
CA ALA A 244 30.74 -8.03 12.93
C ALA A 244 30.29 -9.24 12.09
N VAL A 245 29.64 -10.24 12.71
CA VAL A 245 29.14 -11.44 12.01
C VAL A 245 28.04 -11.09 11.02
N ASP A 246 27.06 -10.26 11.39
CA ASP A 246 25.98 -9.86 10.47
C ASP A 246 26.54 -9.10 9.26
N ALA A 247 27.49 -8.18 9.47
CA ALA A 247 28.16 -7.49 8.36
C ALA A 247 28.94 -8.46 7.45
N LEU A 248 29.68 -9.43 8.02
CA LEU A 248 30.42 -10.44 7.26
C LEU A 248 29.49 -11.40 6.50
N SER A 249 28.34 -11.76 7.09
CA SER A 249 27.36 -12.65 6.48
C SER A 249 26.81 -12.09 5.16
N GLN A 250 26.76 -10.77 5.00
CA GLN A 250 26.36 -10.16 3.73
C GLN A 250 27.46 -10.21 2.68
N LEU A 251 28.72 -10.08 3.10
CA LEU A 251 29.87 -10.04 2.19
C LEU A 251 30.20 -11.41 1.57
N GLU A 252 29.78 -12.52 2.19
CA GLU A 252 29.96 -13.84 1.58
C GLU A 252 29.04 -14.11 0.36
N HIS A 253 28.06 -13.24 0.12
CA HIS A 253 27.19 -13.34 -1.06
C HIS A 253 27.91 -12.94 -2.36
N GLY A 254 28.82 -11.97 -2.31
CA GLY A 254 29.49 -11.46 -3.50
C GLY A 254 30.52 -10.36 -3.21
N ILE A 255 31.48 -10.18 -4.13
CA ILE A 255 32.54 -9.17 -4.01
C ILE A 255 32.01 -7.73 -4.09
N ASP A 256 30.82 -7.55 -4.65
CA ASP A 256 30.10 -6.29 -4.78
C ASP A 256 29.11 -6.04 -3.63
N SER A 257 28.88 -7.03 -2.75
CA SER A 257 28.05 -6.86 -1.55
C SER A 257 28.59 -5.75 -0.65
N CYS A 258 27.68 -5.03 0.01
CA CYS A 258 28.01 -3.91 0.88
C CYS A 258 27.48 -4.12 2.30
N ALA A 259 28.17 -3.55 3.30
CA ALA A 259 27.67 -3.52 4.67
C ALA A 259 27.88 -2.14 5.30
N PHE A 260 26.92 -1.72 6.12
CA PHE A 260 26.96 -0.48 6.87
C PHE A 260 26.82 -0.81 8.35
N VAL A 261 27.72 -0.31 9.19
CA VAL A 261 27.58 -0.43 10.66
C VAL A 261 27.45 0.97 11.25
N LEU A 262 26.33 1.24 11.90
CA LEU A 262 26.00 2.53 12.49
C LEU A 262 26.13 2.45 14.01
N SER A 263 26.72 3.48 14.61
CA SER A 263 26.76 3.64 16.06
C SER A 263 26.89 5.10 16.46
N LYS A 264 26.35 5.45 17.63
CA LYS A 264 26.62 6.71 18.33
C LYS A 264 27.98 6.72 19.00
N SER A 265 28.71 5.59 19.06
CA SER A 265 30.03 5.50 19.68
C SER A 265 31.12 5.16 18.69
N LYS A 266 32.09 6.07 18.54
CA LYS A 266 33.29 5.82 17.72
C LYS A 266 34.13 4.66 18.27
N THR A 267 34.09 4.44 19.58
CA THR A 267 34.79 3.33 20.24
C THR A 267 34.18 1.99 19.84
N ILE A 268 32.84 1.89 19.79
CA ILE A 268 32.16 0.67 19.35
C ILE A 268 32.50 0.35 17.91
N LEU A 269 32.45 1.34 17.00
CA LEU A 269 32.82 1.15 15.59
C LEU A 269 34.26 0.65 15.41
N LYS A 270 35.21 1.15 16.21
CA LYS A 270 36.60 0.67 16.18
C LYS A 270 36.69 -0.80 16.60
N LYS A 271 36.02 -1.19 17.69
CA LYS A 271 36.02 -2.57 18.15
C LYS A 271 35.32 -3.52 17.15
N VAL A 272 34.23 -3.09 16.52
CA VAL A 272 33.59 -3.84 15.42
C VAL A 272 34.57 -4.02 14.26
N ALA A 273 35.32 -2.98 13.88
CA ALA A 273 36.31 -3.08 12.81
C ALA A 273 37.44 -4.08 13.14
N GLU A 274 37.88 -4.15 14.39
CA GLU A 274 38.87 -5.11 14.87
C GLU A 274 38.32 -6.54 14.82
N GLU A 275 37.09 -6.74 15.29
CA GLU A 275 36.43 -8.04 15.31
C GLU A 275 36.12 -8.56 13.89
N ILE A 276 35.70 -7.70 12.96
CA ILE A 276 35.53 -8.04 11.54
C ILE A 276 36.83 -8.61 10.96
N LYS A 277 37.97 -7.95 11.19
CA LYS A 277 39.28 -8.40 10.67
C LYS A 277 39.74 -9.73 11.28
N LYS A 278 39.33 -10.00 12.52
CA LYS A 278 39.64 -11.25 13.20
C LYS A 278 38.80 -12.38 12.61
N LEU A 279 37.47 -12.21 12.61
CA LEU A 279 36.52 -13.22 12.14
C LEU A 279 36.68 -13.51 10.65
N SER A 280 36.98 -12.51 9.81
CA SER A 280 37.15 -12.71 8.36
C SER A 280 38.23 -13.72 7.99
N LYS A 281 39.24 -13.91 8.86
CA LYS A 281 40.34 -14.87 8.66
C LYS A 281 39.99 -16.28 9.11
N GLU A 282 38.99 -16.43 9.97
CA GLU A 282 38.54 -17.72 10.52
C GLU A 282 37.49 -18.38 9.60
N LEU A 283 36.86 -17.61 8.71
CA LEU A 283 35.83 -18.10 7.80
C LEU A 283 36.43 -18.85 6.60
N SER A 284 35.77 -19.93 6.20
CA SER A 284 36.21 -20.81 5.10
C SER A 284 36.20 -20.15 3.70
N ARG A 285 35.48 -19.03 3.54
CA ARG A 285 35.42 -18.23 2.31
C ARG A 285 36.21 -16.93 2.42
N SER A 286 37.27 -16.90 3.25
CA SER A 286 38.14 -15.74 3.46
C SER A 286 38.60 -15.08 2.16
N ASP A 287 38.96 -15.86 1.14
CA ASP A 287 39.46 -15.35 -0.16
C ASP A 287 38.44 -14.48 -0.91
N GLN A 288 37.13 -14.69 -0.67
CA GLN A 288 36.05 -13.88 -1.27
C GLN A 288 35.65 -12.71 -0.37
N ILE A 289 35.72 -12.91 0.94
CA ILE A 289 35.35 -11.92 1.94
C ILE A 289 36.41 -10.83 2.05
N GLU A 290 37.70 -11.17 2.05
CA GLU A 290 38.81 -10.22 2.23
C GLU A 290 38.77 -9.05 1.24
N PRO A 291 38.60 -9.26 -0.08
CA PRO A 291 38.41 -8.16 -1.03
C PRO A 291 37.16 -7.32 -0.76
N ALA A 292 36.09 -7.94 -0.28
CA ALA A 292 34.79 -7.29 -0.04
C ALA A 292 34.77 -6.46 1.27
N ILE A 293 35.72 -6.65 2.19
CA ILE A 293 35.83 -5.86 3.44
C ILE A 293 35.98 -4.36 3.16
N GLU A 294 36.51 -3.98 1.99
CA GLU A 294 36.60 -2.57 1.58
C GLU A 294 35.22 -1.93 1.35
N ASN A 295 34.17 -2.72 1.11
CA ASN A 295 32.79 -2.26 0.96
C ASN A 295 32.08 -2.00 2.30
N ILE A 296 32.75 -2.22 3.44
CA ILE A 296 32.19 -1.92 4.76
C ILE A 296 32.37 -0.44 5.09
N SER A 297 31.25 0.24 5.33
CA SER A 297 31.20 1.61 5.83
C SER A 297 30.83 1.63 7.31
N LEU A 298 31.70 2.20 8.15
CA LEU A 298 31.44 2.40 9.58
C LEU A 298 30.99 3.84 9.79
N ILE A 299 29.76 4.03 10.25
CA ILE A 299 29.09 5.33 10.26
C ILE A 299 28.87 5.79 11.70
N LYS A 300 29.52 6.88 12.07
CA LYS A 300 29.32 7.56 13.35
C LYS A 300 28.09 8.48 13.23
N CYS A 301 27.08 8.22 14.05
CA CYS A 301 25.88 9.06 14.17
C CYS A 301 25.95 9.89 15.46
N ASN A 302 25.40 11.11 15.51
CA ASN A 302 25.43 11.94 16.73
C ASN A 302 24.21 11.73 17.62
N SER A 303 23.08 11.32 17.05
CA SER A 303 21.82 11.11 17.74
C SER A 303 21.07 9.88 17.22
N ASP A 304 19.92 9.57 17.84
CA ASP A 304 18.99 8.57 17.31
C ASP A 304 18.31 9.08 16.02
N ASP A 305 18.06 10.39 15.90
CA ASP A 305 17.54 11.00 14.67
C ASP A 305 18.53 10.87 13.50
N ASP A 306 19.83 11.01 13.75
CA ASP A 306 20.85 10.78 12.71
C ASP A 306 20.83 9.33 12.20
N ILE A 307 20.60 8.36 13.09
CA ILE A 307 20.46 6.94 12.71
C ILE A 307 19.22 6.76 11.83
N ILE A 308 18.07 7.30 12.25
CA ILE A 308 16.81 7.23 11.50
C ILE A 308 16.97 7.88 10.11
N ASN A 309 17.57 9.06 10.05
CA ASN A 309 17.83 9.78 8.81
C ASN A 309 18.73 8.97 7.88
N MET A 310 19.77 8.32 8.40
CA MET A 310 20.64 7.46 7.61
C MET A 310 19.91 6.21 7.09
N ILE A 311 19.11 5.54 7.93
CA ILE A 311 18.27 4.40 7.53
C ILE A 311 17.33 4.81 6.41
N ASN A 312 16.54 5.87 6.60
CA ASN A 312 15.55 6.30 5.63
C ASN A 312 16.17 6.83 4.33
N SER A 313 17.33 7.48 4.41
CA SER A 313 18.04 8.00 3.24
C SER A 313 18.71 6.90 2.43
N CYS A 314 19.26 5.87 3.08
CA CYS A 314 19.84 4.72 2.42
C CYS A 314 18.76 3.74 1.93
N ALA A 315 17.69 3.54 2.69
CA ALA A 315 16.66 2.56 2.38
C ALA A 315 17.27 1.15 2.15
N PRO A 316 17.95 0.59 3.18
CA PRO A 316 18.73 -0.63 3.03
C PRO A 316 17.84 -1.84 2.69
N GLU A 317 18.42 -2.80 1.95
CA GLU A 317 17.81 -4.13 1.72
C GLU A 317 17.49 -4.83 3.05
N HIS A 318 18.51 -5.04 3.89
CA HIS A 318 18.37 -5.60 5.23
C HIS A 318 18.76 -4.58 6.29
N LEU A 319 17.92 -4.38 7.30
CA LEU A 319 18.20 -3.55 8.47
C LEU A 319 18.22 -4.41 9.73
N VAL A 320 19.33 -4.42 10.46
CA VAL A 320 19.48 -5.13 11.73
C VAL A 320 19.58 -4.13 12.87
N LEU A 321 18.63 -4.19 13.81
CA LEU A 321 18.61 -3.39 15.03
C LEU A 321 18.96 -4.30 16.21
N LEU A 322 20.23 -4.35 16.61
CA LEU A 322 20.71 -5.36 17.56
C LEU A 322 20.33 -5.08 19.02
N ASP A 323 20.28 -3.81 19.39
CA ASP A 323 20.04 -3.37 20.76
C ASP A 323 18.57 -3.54 21.15
N GLU A 324 18.29 -3.87 22.42
CA GLU A 324 16.92 -4.17 22.90
C GLU A 324 16.01 -2.93 22.95
N ASP A 325 16.56 -1.71 22.85
CA ASP A 325 15.80 -0.46 22.77
C ASP A 325 15.37 -0.11 21.33
N PHE A 326 15.46 -1.05 20.39
CA PHE A 326 14.99 -0.90 19.01
C PHE A 326 13.54 -0.39 18.84
N PRO A 327 12.57 -0.62 19.76
CA PRO A 327 11.21 -0.11 19.58
C PRO A 327 11.14 1.40 19.36
N LYS A 328 12.11 2.18 19.86
CA LYS A 328 12.16 3.64 19.65
C LYS A 328 12.38 4.07 18.20
N TYR A 329 12.83 3.16 17.32
CA TYR A 329 13.08 3.46 15.92
C TYR A 329 11.89 3.08 15.01
N ILE A 330 11.02 2.15 15.43
CA ILE A 330 10.09 1.45 14.54
C ILE A 330 9.15 2.39 13.78
N ASP A 331 8.48 3.30 14.48
CA ASP A 331 7.49 4.21 13.86
C ASP A 331 8.14 5.25 12.93
N SER A 332 9.45 5.45 13.06
CA SER A 332 10.21 6.43 12.27
C SER A 332 10.94 5.80 11.08
N ILE A 333 10.94 4.47 10.94
CA ILE A 333 11.51 3.77 9.79
C ILE A 333 10.50 3.78 8.64
N ASN A 334 10.76 4.63 7.65
CA ASN A 334 9.96 4.75 6.44
C ASN A 334 10.46 3.84 5.31
N ASN A 335 11.76 3.56 5.26
CA ASN A 335 12.38 2.83 4.15
C ASN A 335 13.36 1.75 4.62
N ALA A 336 13.00 0.48 4.43
CA ALA A 336 13.86 -0.70 4.54
C ALA A 336 13.20 -1.89 3.82
N GLY A 337 13.99 -2.81 3.27
CA GLY A 337 13.45 -4.01 2.63
C GLY A 337 12.89 -5.00 3.66
N SER A 338 13.72 -5.39 4.62
CA SER A 338 13.33 -6.21 5.78
C SER A 338 14.08 -5.76 7.03
N VAL A 339 13.39 -5.74 8.18
CA VAL A 339 13.94 -5.29 9.47
C VAL A 339 14.02 -6.45 10.44
N PHE A 340 15.19 -6.62 11.06
CA PHE A 340 15.51 -7.66 12.01
C PHE A 340 15.77 -7.04 13.38
N CYS A 341 14.89 -7.33 14.34
CA CYS A 341 14.87 -6.67 15.63
C CYS A 341 15.41 -7.57 16.75
N GLY A 342 16.39 -7.06 17.48
CA GLY A 342 17.04 -7.72 18.61
C GLY A 342 18.09 -8.74 18.19
N LYS A 343 19.04 -8.99 19.10
CA LYS A 343 20.20 -9.88 18.92
C LYS A 343 19.92 -11.35 18.54
N LYS A 344 18.66 -11.81 18.63
CA LYS A 344 18.24 -13.18 18.30
C LYS A 344 17.54 -13.29 16.94
N SER A 345 17.63 -12.24 16.13
CA SER A 345 17.01 -12.15 14.82
C SER A 345 18.09 -11.94 13.75
N PRO A 346 18.97 -12.93 13.48
CA PRO A 346 19.96 -12.77 12.42
C PRO A 346 19.29 -12.72 11.04
N VAL A 347 19.90 -12.05 10.08
CA VAL A 347 19.41 -11.97 8.69
C VAL A 347 19.16 -13.37 8.09
N ALA A 348 20.03 -14.32 8.44
CA ALA A 348 19.91 -15.72 8.04
C ALA A 348 18.56 -16.37 8.40
N PHE A 349 17.87 -15.94 9.47
CA PHE A 349 16.51 -16.44 9.73
C PHE A 349 15.55 -16.03 8.60
N GLY A 350 15.63 -14.77 8.17
CA GLY A 350 14.84 -14.24 7.06
C GLY A 350 15.18 -14.89 5.72
N ASP A 351 16.46 -15.15 5.47
CA ASP A 351 16.91 -15.79 4.23
C ASP A 351 16.40 -17.23 4.05
N TYR A 352 16.25 -17.96 5.15
CA TYR A 352 16.07 -19.41 5.07
C TYR A 352 14.76 -19.93 5.64
N ALA A 353 14.28 -19.44 6.78
CA ALA A 353 13.34 -20.22 7.60
C ALA A 353 12.25 -19.46 8.35
N SER A 354 12.37 -18.15 8.59
CA SER A 354 11.36 -17.39 9.35
C SER A 354 10.02 -17.26 8.60
N GLY A 355 10.08 -17.29 7.27
CA GLY A 355 8.94 -17.14 6.37
C GLY A 355 8.86 -15.77 5.68
N THR A 356 9.62 -14.77 6.13
CA THR A 356 9.75 -13.49 5.40
C THR A 356 10.47 -13.70 4.07
N ASN A 357 10.12 -12.93 3.04
CA ASN A 357 10.76 -13.08 1.73
C ASN A 357 12.11 -12.36 1.68
N HIS A 358 13.13 -13.03 1.14
CA HIS A 358 14.47 -12.46 1.01
C HIS A 358 14.80 -11.89 -0.37
N VAL A 359 13.86 -11.97 -1.33
CA VAL A 359 13.99 -11.24 -2.59
C VAL A 359 13.57 -9.80 -2.32
N LEU A 360 14.56 -8.99 -1.94
CA LEU A 360 14.36 -7.65 -1.42
C LEU A 360 14.88 -6.57 -2.40
N PRO A 361 14.36 -5.34 -2.32
CA PRO A 361 14.89 -4.23 -3.09
C PRO A 361 16.26 -3.80 -2.54
N THR A 362 17.25 -3.72 -3.42
CA THR A 362 18.63 -3.32 -3.09
C THR A 362 18.98 -1.95 -3.66
N GLY A 363 20.13 -1.37 -3.32
CA GLY A 363 20.59 -0.11 -3.89
C GLY A 363 19.65 1.07 -3.60
N GLY A 364 18.84 0.96 -2.54
CA GLY A 364 17.97 2.02 -2.05
C GLY A 364 16.64 2.09 -2.78
N TRP A 365 16.27 1.03 -3.49
CA TRP A 365 14.95 0.86 -4.08
C TRP A 365 13.87 0.60 -3.02
N ALA A 366 14.24 0.31 -1.76
CA ALA A 366 13.27 0.20 -0.66
C ALA A 366 12.51 1.51 -0.38
N LYS A 367 12.88 2.65 -1.02
CA LYS A 367 12.10 3.90 -1.00
C LYS A 367 10.77 3.82 -1.75
N THR A 368 10.68 2.95 -2.75
CA THR A 368 9.52 2.87 -3.65
C THR A 368 9.06 1.43 -3.91
N ASN A 369 9.85 0.44 -3.50
CA ASN A 369 9.60 -0.97 -3.74
C ASN A 369 9.56 -1.72 -2.41
N SER A 370 8.71 -2.73 -2.34
CA SER A 370 8.67 -3.68 -1.23
C SER A 370 9.50 -4.92 -1.53
N GLY A 371 9.79 -5.71 -0.50
CA GLY A 371 10.21 -7.09 -0.68
C GLY A 371 9.15 -7.91 -1.43
N LEU A 372 9.59 -8.91 -2.18
CA LEU A 372 8.71 -9.80 -2.92
C LEU A 372 7.67 -10.44 -1.98
N SER A 373 6.42 -10.50 -2.42
CA SER A 373 5.31 -11.05 -1.67
C SER A 373 4.35 -11.80 -2.58
N VAL A 374 3.35 -12.46 -1.99
CA VAL A 374 2.24 -13.05 -2.76
C VAL A 374 1.49 -11.99 -3.59
N ASN A 375 1.49 -10.72 -3.16
CA ASN A 375 0.79 -9.64 -3.83
C ASN A 375 1.44 -9.25 -5.17
N ASP A 376 2.71 -9.58 -5.38
CA ASP A 376 3.41 -9.33 -6.65
C ASP A 376 3.00 -10.29 -7.78
N TYR A 377 2.34 -11.39 -7.41
CA TYR A 377 1.83 -12.45 -8.29
C TYR A 377 0.35 -12.28 -8.64
N VAL A 378 -0.30 -11.22 -8.16
CA VAL A 378 -1.71 -10.92 -8.45
C VAL A 378 -1.86 -9.51 -9.04
N LYS A 379 -2.97 -9.29 -9.73
CA LYS A 379 -3.41 -8.01 -10.29
C LYS A 379 -4.71 -7.62 -9.61
N LYS A 380 -4.91 -6.34 -9.32
CA LYS A 380 -6.19 -5.84 -8.85
C LYS A 380 -7.08 -5.50 -10.04
N VAL A 381 -8.29 -6.01 -10.03
CA VAL A 381 -9.34 -5.68 -11.01
C VAL A 381 -10.47 -4.99 -10.25
N SER A 382 -10.73 -3.72 -10.59
CA SER A 382 -11.83 -2.94 -10.02
C SER A 382 -13.14 -3.25 -10.75
N PHE A 383 -14.19 -3.40 -9.99
CA PHE A 383 -15.56 -3.60 -10.46
C PHE A 383 -16.43 -2.49 -9.89
N GLN A 384 -17.41 -2.07 -10.69
CA GLN A 384 -18.38 -1.06 -10.29
C GLN A 384 -19.76 -1.44 -10.81
N LYS A 385 -20.78 -1.17 -10.01
CA LYS A 385 -22.18 -1.37 -10.35
C LYS A 385 -22.98 -0.18 -9.86
N SER A 386 -23.67 0.49 -10.77
CA SER A 386 -24.65 1.53 -10.46
C SER A 386 -26.07 1.00 -10.66
N ASP A 387 -26.99 1.38 -9.78
CA ASP A 387 -28.43 1.34 -10.04
C ASP A 387 -28.95 2.71 -10.56
N ASP A 388 -30.27 2.84 -10.69
CA ASP A 388 -30.91 4.05 -11.19
C ASP A 388 -30.63 5.29 -10.31
N SER A 389 -30.50 5.12 -8.98
CA SER A 389 -30.28 6.25 -8.05
C SER A 389 -28.89 6.87 -8.24
N ALA A 390 -27.86 6.03 -8.30
CA ALA A 390 -26.50 6.47 -8.59
C ALA A 390 -26.38 7.02 -10.00
N PHE A 391 -27.04 6.39 -10.97
CA PHE A 391 -27.01 6.81 -12.37
C PHE A 391 -27.62 8.20 -12.53
N ASP A 392 -28.80 8.43 -11.98
CA ASP A 392 -29.48 9.73 -12.02
C ASP A 392 -28.63 10.81 -11.32
N TYR A 393 -28.05 10.49 -10.16
CA TYR A 393 -27.15 11.40 -9.46
C TYR A 393 -25.93 11.82 -10.30
N LEU A 394 -25.26 10.87 -10.96
CA LEU A 394 -24.02 11.14 -11.70
C LEU A 394 -24.24 11.67 -13.11
N SER A 395 -25.40 11.44 -13.72
CA SER A 395 -25.62 11.67 -15.15
C SER A 395 -25.27 13.07 -15.62
N ASP A 396 -25.91 14.09 -15.04
CA ASP A 396 -25.71 15.48 -15.46
C ASP A 396 -24.28 15.98 -15.19
N LYS A 397 -23.68 15.48 -14.11
CA LYS A 397 -22.30 15.79 -13.70
C LYS A 397 -21.32 15.24 -14.74
N VAL A 398 -21.45 13.98 -15.12
CA VAL A 398 -20.59 13.33 -16.12
C VAL A 398 -20.79 13.92 -17.52
N ILE A 399 -22.02 14.27 -17.89
CA ILE A 399 -22.30 14.98 -19.16
C ILE A 399 -21.55 16.31 -19.18
N THR A 400 -21.68 17.11 -18.13
CA THR A 400 -21.00 18.42 -18.02
C THR A 400 -19.48 18.25 -18.12
N LEU A 401 -18.91 17.28 -17.40
CA LEU A 401 -17.47 16.99 -17.46
C LEU A 401 -17.04 16.56 -18.87
N SER A 402 -17.83 15.72 -19.54
CA SER A 402 -17.53 15.29 -20.91
C SER A 402 -17.57 16.44 -21.90
N GLU A 403 -18.44 17.44 -21.69
CA GLU A 403 -18.52 18.64 -22.54
C GLU A 403 -17.31 19.56 -22.31
N ILE A 404 -16.85 19.70 -21.06
CA ILE A 404 -15.61 20.43 -20.73
C ILE A 404 -14.40 19.78 -21.41
N GLU A 405 -14.33 18.46 -21.41
CA GLU A 405 -13.24 17.69 -22.01
C GLU A 405 -13.39 17.49 -23.53
N ASN A 406 -14.49 17.96 -24.14
CA ASN A 406 -14.85 17.74 -25.55
C ASN A 406 -14.89 16.24 -25.94
N LEU A 407 -15.41 15.40 -25.04
CA LEU A 407 -15.55 13.95 -25.20
C LEU A 407 -17.01 13.56 -25.47
N ASP A 408 -17.54 13.96 -26.63
CA ASP A 408 -18.96 13.81 -26.99
C ASP A 408 -19.51 12.39 -26.81
N ALA A 409 -18.72 11.36 -27.16
CA ALA A 409 -19.12 9.96 -27.02
C ALA A 409 -19.30 9.53 -25.54
N HIS A 410 -18.53 10.10 -24.61
CA HIS A 410 -18.69 9.83 -23.19
C HIS A 410 -20.02 10.38 -22.68
N GLY A 411 -20.33 11.65 -22.98
CA GLY A 411 -21.60 12.28 -22.61
C GLY A 411 -22.80 11.60 -23.27
N LEU A 412 -22.69 11.24 -24.55
CA LEU A 412 -23.73 10.50 -25.28
C LEU A 412 -24.02 9.14 -24.64
N SER A 413 -22.99 8.43 -24.15
CA SER A 413 -23.16 7.13 -23.50
C SER A 413 -24.04 7.20 -22.26
N VAL A 414 -24.00 8.32 -21.53
CA VAL A 414 -24.87 8.61 -20.39
C VAL A 414 -26.25 9.04 -20.88
N LYS A 415 -26.34 10.01 -21.79
CA LYS A 415 -27.62 10.51 -22.35
C LYS A 415 -28.51 9.38 -22.90
N MET A 416 -27.93 8.36 -23.52
CA MET A 416 -28.67 7.19 -24.06
C MET A 416 -29.25 6.25 -22.98
N ARG A 417 -28.76 6.31 -21.74
CA ARG A 417 -29.20 5.47 -20.62
C ARG A 417 -30.14 6.20 -19.65
N GLN A 418 -30.32 7.51 -19.79
CA GLN A 418 -31.27 8.29 -19.01
C GLN A 418 -32.71 7.80 -19.24
N ASN A 419 -33.40 7.43 -18.15
CA ASN A 419 -34.83 7.14 -18.19
C ASN A 419 -35.62 8.45 -18.25
N LYS A 420 -36.60 8.56 -19.16
CA LYS A 420 -37.46 9.76 -19.31
C LYS A 420 -38.38 10.05 -18.12
N LYS A 421 -38.47 9.16 -17.13
CA LYS A 421 -39.14 9.42 -15.85
C LYS A 421 -38.06 9.81 -14.84
N SER A 422 -37.62 11.07 -14.85
CA SER A 422 -36.64 11.52 -13.85
C SER A 422 -37.24 11.38 -12.46
N SER A 423 -36.65 10.53 -11.63
CA SER A 423 -36.79 10.69 -10.19
C SER A 423 -36.19 12.07 -9.85
N ILE A 424 -36.87 12.86 -9.02
CA ILE A 424 -36.31 14.15 -8.62
C ILE A 424 -35.12 13.84 -7.71
N SER A 425 -33.90 14.14 -8.18
CA SER A 425 -32.67 13.99 -7.39
C SER A 425 -32.83 14.69 -6.04
N ARG A 426 -32.68 13.95 -4.94
CA ARG A 426 -32.69 14.47 -3.57
C ARG A 426 -31.30 14.91 -3.12
N SER A 427 -30.56 15.45 -4.07
CA SER A 427 -29.23 15.99 -3.86
C SER A 427 -29.09 17.34 -4.54
N TYR A 428 -28.27 18.21 -3.97
CA TYR A 428 -28.08 19.55 -4.49
C TYR A 428 -26.66 20.05 -4.16
N PHE A 429 -26.13 20.88 -5.06
CA PHE A 429 -24.86 21.58 -4.88
C PHE A 429 -25.09 23.09 -4.94
N LEU A 430 -24.50 23.81 -3.97
CA LEU A 430 -24.51 25.25 -3.91
C LEU A 430 -23.11 25.80 -3.71
N ARG A 431 -22.94 27.02 -4.21
CA ARG A 431 -21.83 27.89 -3.86
C ARG A 431 -22.38 29.19 -3.30
N ARG A 432 -21.86 29.61 -2.15
CA ARG A 432 -22.08 30.93 -1.56
C ARG A 432 -20.77 31.70 -1.62
N GLN A 433 -20.82 32.95 -2.09
CA GLN A 433 -19.65 33.82 -2.16
C GLN A 433 -19.99 35.17 -1.54
N THR A 434 -19.23 35.57 -0.52
CA THR A 434 -19.25 36.88 0.13
C THR A 434 -17.94 37.60 -0.17
N LYS A 435 -17.66 38.74 0.49
CA LYS A 435 -16.34 39.39 0.34
C LYS A 435 -15.26 38.65 1.11
N GLU A 436 -15.68 37.96 2.16
CA GLU A 436 -14.85 37.32 3.17
C GLU A 436 -14.64 35.83 2.85
N THR A 437 -15.69 35.13 2.39
CA THR A 437 -15.67 33.67 2.19
C THR A 437 -16.22 33.23 0.83
N SER A 438 -15.75 32.08 0.36
CA SER A 438 -16.35 31.31 -0.73
C SER A 438 -16.55 29.88 -0.23
N ILE A 439 -17.80 29.53 0.02
CA ILE A 439 -18.20 28.23 0.56
C ILE A 439 -18.92 27.42 -0.52
N TYR A 440 -18.53 26.16 -0.64
CA TYR A 440 -19.15 25.16 -1.51
C TYR A 440 -19.80 24.11 -0.63
N ALA A 441 -21.04 23.72 -0.93
CA ALA A 441 -21.73 22.66 -0.21
C ALA A 441 -22.48 21.74 -1.17
N SER A 442 -22.32 20.43 -1.01
CA SER A 442 -23.11 19.40 -1.66
C SER A 442 -23.76 18.54 -0.58
N VAL A 443 -25.08 18.34 -0.69
CA VAL A 443 -25.79 17.41 0.19
C VAL A 443 -26.62 16.42 -0.61
N ASP A 444 -26.48 15.14 -0.28
CA ASP A 444 -27.35 14.04 -0.71
C ASP A 444 -28.19 13.55 0.48
N LEU A 445 -29.52 13.64 0.36
CA LEU A 445 -30.45 13.28 1.43
C LEU A 445 -30.55 11.78 1.66
N ASP A 446 -30.24 10.97 0.65
CA ASP A 446 -30.37 9.52 0.68
C ASP A 446 -29.01 8.83 0.89
N GLY A 447 -28.06 9.54 1.53
CA GLY A 447 -26.69 9.09 1.73
C GLY A 447 -26.50 8.00 2.80
N GLN A 448 -25.24 7.84 3.21
CA GLN A 448 -24.80 6.89 4.23
C GLN A 448 -24.09 7.56 5.42
N GLY A 449 -24.08 8.89 5.49
CA GLY A 449 -23.31 9.61 6.50
C GLY A 449 -21.86 9.88 6.09
N LEU A 450 -21.54 9.89 4.78
CA LEU A 450 -20.21 10.23 4.27
C LEU A 450 -19.99 11.73 4.29
N PHE A 451 -18.79 12.17 4.67
CA PHE A 451 -18.48 13.60 4.77
C PHE A 451 -17.07 13.94 4.32
N ASP A 452 -16.91 15.17 3.83
CA ASP A 452 -15.66 15.89 3.65
C ASP A 452 -15.96 17.35 3.98
N ILE A 453 -15.63 17.77 5.20
CA ILE A 453 -16.05 19.04 5.78
C ILE A 453 -14.81 19.79 6.25
N ASP A 454 -14.62 20.99 5.71
CA ASP A 454 -13.51 21.88 6.01
C ASP A 454 -14.05 23.32 6.02
N THR A 455 -14.50 23.79 7.19
CA THR A 455 -14.90 25.19 7.40
C THR A 455 -13.72 26.07 7.81
N GLY A 456 -12.56 25.48 8.11
CA GLY A 456 -11.46 26.14 8.81
C GLY A 456 -11.67 26.27 10.33
N ILE A 457 -12.70 25.63 10.90
CA ILE A 457 -13.02 25.69 12.34
C ILE A 457 -13.21 24.27 12.84
N SER A 458 -12.17 23.74 13.49
CA SER A 458 -12.03 22.31 13.79
C SER A 458 -13.19 21.76 14.62
N PHE A 459 -13.68 22.54 15.59
CA PHE A 459 -14.80 22.11 16.41
C PHE A 459 -16.14 22.14 15.65
N LEU A 460 -16.37 23.13 14.76
CA LEU A 460 -17.57 23.15 13.92
C LEU A 460 -17.56 22.00 12.92
N ASP A 461 -16.42 21.74 12.29
CA ASP A 461 -16.22 20.59 11.41
C ASP A 461 -16.64 19.31 12.12
N HIS A 462 -16.09 19.08 13.33
CA HIS A 462 -16.47 17.94 14.16
C HIS A 462 -17.98 17.86 14.45
N MET A 463 -18.64 18.97 14.77
CA MET A 463 -20.09 18.99 15.02
C MET A 463 -20.91 18.65 13.76
N LEU A 464 -20.51 19.15 12.59
CA LEU A 464 -21.15 18.83 11.33
C LEU A 464 -20.93 17.36 10.93
N GLU A 465 -19.77 16.78 11.25
CA GLU A 465 -19.55 15.33 11.11
C GLU A 465 -20.55 14.53 11.97
N GLN A 466 -20.79 14.95 13.22
CA GLN A 466 -21.76 14.29 14.09
C GLN A 466 -23.17 14.38 13.51
N PHE A 467 -23.56 15.54 13.00
CA PHE A 467 -24.85 15.69 12.31
C PHE A 467 -24.94 14.78 11.09
N CYS A 468 -23.90 14.73 10.25
CA CYS A 468 -23.80 13.88 9.07
C CYS A 468 -23.97 12.39 9.41
N LYS A 469 -23.14 11.87 10.33
CA LYS A 469 -23.19 10.47 10.78
C LYS A 469 -24.54 10.08 11.37
N ASN A 470 -25.22 10.99 12.07
CA ASN A 470 -26.49 10.71 12.74
C ASN A 470 -27.72 10.92 11.84
N SER A 471 -27.59 11.71 10.78
CA SER A 471 -28.65 11.95 9.79
C SER A 471 -28.64 10.98 8.61
N ASN A 472 -27.52 10.28 8.38
CA ASN A 472 -27.19 9.54 7.15
C ASN A 472 -27.10 10.43 5.90
N LEU A 473 -27.09 11.75 6.01
CA LEU A 473 -26.84 12.63 4.86
C LEU A 473 -25.40 12.43 4.37
N ASN A 474 -25.13 12.52 3.07
CA ASN A 474 -23.75 12.77 2.64
C ASN A 474 -23.54 14.28 2.52
N ILE A 475 -22.51 14.82 3.19
CA ILE A 475 -22.24 16.26 3.24
C ILE A 475 -20.80 16.54 2.83
N PHE A 476 -20.63 17.23 1.70
CA PHE A 476 -19.34 17.77 1.28
C PHE A 476 -19.40 19.28 1.41
N LEU A 477 -18.58 19.87 2.27
CA LEU A 477 -18.60 21.31 2.53
C LEU A 477 -17.18 21.84 2.64
N ARG A 478 -16.86 22.87 1.87
CA ARG A 478 -15.53 23.49 1.90
C ARG A 478 -15.62 25.00 1.88
N ALA A 479 -15.06 25.64 2.89
CA ALA A 479 -14.89 27.08 2.98
C ALA A 479 -13.48 27.47 2.54
N THR A 480 -13.37 28.59 1.83
CA THR A 480 -12.10 29.20 1.41
C THR A 480 -12.21 30.71 1.56
N GLY A 481 -11.14 31.41 1.88
CA GLY A 481 -11.17 32.87 2.11
C GLY A 481 -10.42 33.27 3.37
N ASP A 482 -10.83 34.39 3.98
CA ASP A 482 -10.26 34.88 5.24
C ASP A 482 -10.94 34.19 6.43
N LEU A 483 -10.52 32.95 6.71
CA LEU A 483 -11.18 32.07 7.69
C LEU A 483 -10.80 32.39 9.15
N ASP A 484 -9.64 33.01 9.38
CA ASP A 484 -9.06 33.19 10.72
C ASP A 484 -9.42 34.54 11.37
N VAL A 485 -9.71 35.57 10.57
CA VAL A 485 -9.93 36.94 11.06
C VAL A 485 -11.37 37.16 11.51
N ASP A 486 -12.34 36.51 10.87
CA ASP A 486 -13.77 36.67 11.17
C ASP A 486 -14.53 35.33 11.21
N LEU A 487 -14.33 34.59 12.31
CA LEU A 487 -15.03 33.34 12.58
C LEU A 487 -16.57 33.51 12.56
N HIS A 488 -17.08 34.71 12.88
CA HIS A 488 -18.52 34.98 12.92
C HIS A 488 -19.15 34.79 11.53
N HIS A 489 -18.56 35.43 10.51
CA HIS A 489 -19.03 35.32 9.14
C HIS A 489 -18.88 33.91 8.57
N THR A 490 -17.77 33.21 8.86
CA THR A 490 -17.57 31.83 8.39
C THR A 490 -18.62 30.87 8.96
N ILE A 491 -18.91 30.95 10.27
CA ILE A 491 -19.93 30.12 10.92
C ILE A 491 -21.33 30.43 10.36
N GLU A 492 -21.66 31.72 10.21
CA GLU A 492 -22.96 32.15 9.68
C GLU A 492 -23.14 31.72 8.22
N ASP A 493 -22.17 31.99 7.35
CA ASP A 493 -22.21 31.63 5.93
C ASP A 493 -22.29 30.10 5.74
N THR A 494 -21.63 29.33 6.62
CA THR A 494 -21.74 27.87 6.67
C THR A 494 -23.16 27.42 7.03
N ALA A 495 -23.77 28.04 8.04
CA ALA A 495 -25.16 27.75 8.41
C ALA A 495 -26.15 28.09 7.28
N ILE A 496 -25.93 29.22 6.58
CA ILE A 496 -26.76 29.66 5.44
C ILE A 496 -26.70 28.61 4.34
N ILE A 497 -25.49 28.31 3.84
CA ILE A 497 -25.35 27.43 2.67
C ILE A 497 -25.81 26.00 2.99
N LEU A 498 -25.55 25.51 4.20
CA LEU A 498 -25.99 24.19 4.63
C LEU A 498 -27.52 24.11 4.73
N GLY A 499 -28.15 25.15 5.29
CA GLY A 499 -29.61 25.24 5.34
C GLY A 499 -30.23 25.28 3.93
N GLU A 500 -29.69 26.14 3.06
CA GLU A 500 -30.16 26.29 1.69
C GLU A 500 -30.00 25.01 0.86
N VAL A 501 -28.85 24.34 0.93
CA VAL A 501 -28.57 23.15 0.11
C VAL A 501 -29.50 22.00 0.50
N ILE A 502 -29.71 21.74 1.80
CA ILE A 502 -30.65 20.71 2.26
C ILE A 502 -32.09 21.08 1.88
N SER A 503 -32.47 22.37 2.00
CA SER A 503 -33.80 22.84 1.58
C SER A 503 -34.05 22.58 0.08
N LYS A 504 -33.03 22.81 -0.76
CA LYS A 504 -33.10 22.55 -2.21
C LYS A 504 -33.08 21.05 -2.52
N SER A 505 -32.27 20.25 -1.82
CA SER A 505 -32.25 18.79 -1.94
C SER A 505 -33.60 18.16 -1.57
N LEU A 506 -34.38 18.78 -0.68
CA LEU A 506 -35.74 18.31 -0.36
C LEU A 506 -36.70 18.46 -1.54
N SER A 507 -36.49 19.41 -2.46
CA SER A 507 -37.35 19.74 -3.61
C SER A 507 -38.83 19.97 -3.26
N SER A 508 -39.63 18.91 -3.07
CA SER A 508 -40.98 18.91 -2.51
C SER A 508 -41.02 18.17 -1.16
N ARG A 509 -41.78 18.67 -0.20
CA ARG A 509 -41.87 18.07 1.15
C ARG A 509 -43.11 17.20 1.35
N ASP A 510 -43.74 16.79 0.25
CA ASP A 510 -45.07 16.16 0.26
C ASP A 510 -45.00 14.65 0.56
N ASN A 511 -43.87 14.01 0.23
CA ASN A 511 -43.68 12.55 0.31
C ASN A 511 -42.62 12.16 1.35
N ILE A 512 -42.46 12.93 2.42
CA ILE A 512 -41.56 12.59 3.54
C ILE A 512 -42.35 12.47 4.84
N ASN A 513 -41.78 11.81 5.85
CA ASN A 513 -42.40 11.72 7.18
C ASN A 513 -42.68 13.09 7.81
N ARG A 514 -41.83 14.08 7.50
CA ARG A 514 -41.92 15.51 7.87
C ARG A 514 -41.79 15.81 9.37
N TYR A 515 -42.50 15.07 10.22
CA TYR A 515 -42.48 15.20 11.67
C TYR A 515 -41.51 14.19 12.29
N ALA A 516 -40.68 14.64 13.24
CA ALA A 516 -39.84 13.77 14.05
C ALA A 516 -39.64 14.36 15.45
N SER A 517 -39.59 13.49 16.45
CA SER A 517 -39.24 13.83 17.83
C SER A 517 -38.16 12.86 18.31
N LYS A 518 -37.03 13.39 18.78
CA LYS A 518 -35.90 12.57 19.27
C LYS A 518 -35.42 13.06 20.61
N THR A 519 -34.99 12.10 21.42
CA THR A 519 -34.25 12.34 22.65
C THR A 519 -32.97 11.51 22.60
N VAL A 520 -31.83 12.15 22.87
CA VAL A 520 -30.51 11.50 22.92
C VAL A 520 -29.85 11.87 24.23
N ILE A 521 -29.24 10.88 24.88
CA ILE A 521 -28.48 11.03 26.11
C ILE A 521 -27.00 10.76 25.78
N MET A 522 -26.10 11.56 26.32
CA MET A 522 -24.66 11.40 26.21
C MET A 522 -24.00 11.91 27.49
N ASP A 523 -23.37 11.00 28.23
CA ASP A 523 -22.77 11.27 29.54
C ASP A 523 -23.75 11.99 30.49
N GLU A 524 -23.42 13.20 30.95
CA GLU A 524 -24.28 14.01 31.82
C GLU A 524 -25.25 14.93 31.07
N SER A 525 -25.26 14.86 29.73
CA SER A 525 -26.06 15.73 28.87
C SER A 525 -27.21 14.98 28.18
N ILE A 526 -28.34 15.64 28.02
CA ILE A 526 -29.52 15.15 27.28
C ILE A 526 -29.99 16.23 26.32
N ALA A 527 -30.37 15.84 25.09
CA ALA A 527 -31.02 16.72 24.13
C ALA A 527 -32.33 16.12 23.64
N LYS A 528 -33.37 16.95 23.61
CA LYS A 528 -34.63 16.69 22.95
C LYS A 528 -34.78 17.63 21.76
N VAL A 529 -35.06 17.08 20.59
CA VAL A 529 -35.25 17.81 19.34
C VAL A 529 -36.55 17.38 18.67
N ASP A 530 -37.45 18.33 18.46
CA ASP A 530 -38.72 18.17 17.75
C ASP A 530 -38.67 18.97 16.43
N ILE A 531 -38.91 18.29 15.31
CA ILE A 531 -38.83 18.85 13.96
C ILE A 531 -40.19 18.70 13.26
N ASP A 532 -40.65 19.79 12.65
CA ASP A 532 -41.63 19.78 11.57
C ASP A 532 -40.99 20.43 10.33
N LEU A 533 -40.66 19.60 9.33
CA LEU A 533 -40.16 20.04 8.03
C LEU A 533 -41.23 20.75 7.18
N CYS A 534 -42.23 21.42 7.77
CA CYS A 534 -43.07 22.38 7.06
C CYS A 534 -42.24 23.54 6.51
N SER A 535 -42.70 24.20 5.44
CA SER A 535 -42.00 25.35 4.86
C SER A 535 -42.09 26.64 5.71
N ARG A 536 -42.55 26.55 6.97
CA ARG A 536 -42.68 27.67 7.90
C ARG A 536 -41.56 27.61 8.93
N THR A 537 -40.86 28.72 9.08
CA THR A 537 -39.75 28.85 10.01
C THR A 537 -40.28 29.18 11.41
N ASN A 538 -39.90 28.37 12.40
CA ASN A 538 -40.07 28.69 13.81
C ASN A 538 -38.99 27.99 14.62
N LEU A 539 -38.43 28.66 15.63
CA LEU A 539 -37.37 28.11 16.46
C LEU A 539 -37.65 28.39 17.92
N LYS A 540 -37.63 27.33 18.74
CA LYS A 540 -37.58 27.44 20.20
C LYS A 540 -36.32 26.76 20.69
N LEU A 541 -35.46 27.53 21.36
CA LEU A 541 -34.20 27.06 21.91
C LEU A 541 -34.21 27.20 23.43
N ASN A 542 -33.89 26.12 24.12
CA ASN A 542 -33.54 26.12 25.54
C ASN A 542 -32.15 25.47 25.70
N ILE A 543 -31.14 26.31 25.95
CA ILE A 543 -29.73 25.92 26.04
C ILE A 543 -29.16 26.46 27.36
N PRO A 544 -28.56 25.61 28.23
CA PRO A 544 -27.88 26.04 29.43
C PRO A 544 -26.72 26.98 29.12
N LYS A 545 -26.26 27.73 30.12
CA LYS A 545 -25.09 28.60 29.94
C LYS A 545 -23.87 27.77 29.52
N LEU A 546 -23.24 28.16 28.42
CA LEU A 546 -22.02 27.56 27.91
C LEU A 546 -20.79 28.38 28.36
N ASN A 547 -19.63 27.73 28.40
CA ASN A 547 -18.34 28.40 28.50
C ASN A 547 -18.09 29.23 27.23
N ASP A 548 -17.30 30.29 27.31
CA ASP A 548 -17.06 31.21 26.18
C ASP A 548 -16.57 30.49 24.91
N PHE A 549 -15.74 29.45 25.09
CA PHE A 549 -15.18 28.65 23.99
C PHE A 549 -15.24 27.15 24.27
N VAL A 550 -15.36 26.37 23.19
CA VAL A 550 -15.05 24.94 23.17
C VAL A 550 -14.11 24.69 21.99
N GLY A 551 -12.85 24.36 22.29
CA GLY A 551 -11.82 24.31 21.25
C GLY A 551 -11.59 25.70 20.64
N ASP A 552 -11.68 25.78 19.32
CA ASP A 552 -11.59 27.01 18.50
C ASP A 552 -12.96 27.67 18.24
N PHE A 553 -14.06 27.11 18.77
CA PHE A 553 -15.41 27.60 18.50
C PHE A 553 -15.93 28.53 19.62
N PRO A 554 -16.29 29.79 19.31
CA PRO A 554 -16.96 30.69 20.24
C PRO A 554 -18.41 30.25 20.46
N THR A 555 -18.77 29.82 21.68
CA THR A 555 -20.06 29.14 21.91
C THR A 555 -21.28 30.05 21.77
N GLU A 556 -21.10 31.36 21.87
CA GLU A 556 -22.15 32.34 21.56
C GLU A 556 -22.68 32.17 20.13
N MET A 557 -21.84 31.69 19.21
CA MET A 557 -22.19 31.43 17.82
C MET A 557 -23.07 30.21 17.62
N LEU A 558 -23.24 29.34 18.62
CA LEU A 558 -24.13 28.19 18.51
C LEU A 558 -25.57 28.63 18.23
N ASN A 559 -26.06 29.62 18.99
CA ASN A 559 -27.42 30.13 18.82
C ASN A 559 -27.59 30.77 17.43
N HIS A 560 -26.60 31.54 16.98
CA HIS A 560 -26.58 32.13 15.66
C HIS A 560 -26.58 31.06 14.56
N PHE A 561 -25.73 30.03 14.68
CA PHE A 561 -25.67 28.93 13.73
C PHE A 561 -27.02 28.22 13.60
N ILE A 562 -27.64 27.83 14.73
CA ILE A 562 -28.91 27.09 14.71
C ILE A 562 -30.05 27.96 14.18
N ASP A 563 -30.13 29.23 14.59
CA ASP A 563 -31.13 30.17 14.08
C ASP A 563 -30.99 30.39 12.58
N THR A 564 -29.78 30.65 12.09
CA THR A 564 -29.49 30.82 10.68
C THR A 564 -29.76 29.55 9.88
N PHE A 565 -29.37 28.38 10.38
CA PHE A 565 -29.64 27.09 9.76
C PHE A 565 -31.14 26.84 9.61
N VAL A 566 -31.92 27.05 10.68
CA VAL A 566 -33.39 26.86 10.69
C VAL A 566 -34.08 27.83 9.74
N LYS A 567 -33.65 29.09 9.69
CA LYS A 567 -34.18 30.11 8.77
C LYS A 567 -33.94 29.76 7.31
N ASN A 568 -32.73 29.33 6.95
CA ASN A 568 -32.36 29.04 5.57
C ASN A 568 -32.89 27.69 5.09
N LEU A 569 -32.96 26.71 5.99
CA LEU A 569 -33.63 25.44 5.69
C LEU A 569 -35.15 25.59 5.60
N LYS A 570 -35.72 26.57 6.31
CA LYS A 570 -37.16 26.89 6.39
C LYS A 570 -37.97 25.77 7.04
N PHE A 571 -37.81 25.56 8.34
CA PHE A 571 -38.58 24.57 9.10
C PHE A 571 -38.89 24.99 10.53
N THR A 572 -39.76 24.24 11.20
CA THR A 572 -40.06 24.43 12.62
C THR A 572 -39.24 23.46 13.45
N CYS A 573 -38.50 23.98 14.42
CA CYS A 573 -37.60 23.21 15.28
C CYS A 573 -37.73 23.65 16.74
N HIS A 574 -37.95 22.71 17.65
CA HIS A 574 -37.81 22.95 19.08
C HIS A 574 -36.66 22.11 19.63
N ILE A 575 -35.77 22.77 20.36
CA ILE A 575 -34.57 22.18 20.94
C ILE A 575 -34.58 22.48 22.44
N ASP A 576 -34.43 21.43 23.25
CA ASP A 576 -34.31 21.50 24.70
C ASP A 576 -33.14 20.61 25.13
N ILE A 577 -32.13 21.20 25.77
CA ILE A 577 -30.96 20.47 26.22
C ILE A 577 -30.69 20.73 27.71
N GLU A 578 -30.26 19.70 28.42
CA GLU A 578 -29.89 19.77 29.85
C GLU A 578 -28.52 19.09 30.03
N GLY A 579 -27.71 19.59 30.97
CA GLY A 579 -26.36 19.08 31.22
C GLY A 579 -25.44 20.16 31.78
N SER A 580 -24.16 19.84 31.98
CA SER A 580 -23.19 20.75 32.59
C SER A 580 -21.91 20.99 31.77
N ASN A 581 -21.48 20.07 30.91
CA ASN A 581 -20.28 20.27 30.10
C ASN A 581 -20.65 20.89 28.74
N SER A 582 -20.06 22.05 28.41
CA SER A 582 -20.35 22.73 27.14
C SER A 582 -20.02 21.92 25.89
N HIS A 583 -18.97 21.09 25.92
CA HIS A 583 -18.64 20.20 24.80
C HIS A 583 -19.75 19.16 24.60
N HIS A 584 -20.14 18.48 25.69
CA HIS A 584 -21.14 17.42 25.63
C HIS A 584 -22.53 17.96 25.24
N LEU A 585 -22.89 19.16 25.73
CA LEU A 585 -24.13 19.86 25.38
C LEU A 585 -24.23 20.15 23.88
N ILE A 586 -23.16 20.65 23.25
CA ILE A 586 -23.17 20.95 21.81
C ILE A 586 -23.17 19.65 21.00
N GLU A 587 -22.34 18.68 21.38
CA GLU A 587 -22.25 17.43 20.63
C GLU A 587 -23.55 16.63 20.68
N VAL A 588 -24.19 16.51 21.85
CA VAL A 588 -25.46 15.80 21.99
C VAL A 588 -26.58 16.48 21.19
N LEU A 589 -26.54 17.82 21.07
CA LEU A 589 -27.46 18.58 20.22
C LEU A 589 -27.31 18.18 18.75
N PHE A 590 -26.10 18.24 18.18
CA PHE A 590 -25.89 17.90 16.76
C PHE A 590 -26.22 16.43 16.46
N LYS A 591 -25.89 15.50 17.38
CA LYS A 591 -26.31 14.09 17.27
C LYS A 591 -27.83 13.93 17.28
N CYS A 592 -28.52 14.61 18.20
CA CYS A 592 -29.98 14.54 18.31
C CYS A 592 -30.68 15.16 17.11
N LEU A 593 -30.21 16.32 16.66
CA LEU A 593 -30.68 17.00 15.45
C LEU A 593 -30.51 16.11 14.22
N GLY A 594 -29.35 15.47 14.06
CA GLY A 594 -29.09 14.53 12.97
C GLY A 594 -30.08 13.36 12.97
N LYS A 595 -30.31 12.73 14.12
CA LYS A 595 -31.29 11.62 14.24
C LYS A 595 -32.73 12.06 13.95
N ALA A 596 -33.10 13.29 14.34
CA ALA A 596 -34.42 13.83 14.03
C ALA A 596 -34.57 14.11 12.51
N PHE A 597 -33.51 14.58 11.86
CA PHE A 597 -33.47 14.71 10.40
C PHE A 597 -33.61 13.37 9.71
N LYS A 598 -32.85 12.34 10.13
CA LYS A 598 -32.93 10.99 9.56
C LYS A 598 -34.36 10.46 9.49
N ASP A 599 -35.12 10.64 10.55
CA ASP A 599 -36.51 10.16 10.62
C ASP A 599 -37.47 11.03 9.79
N SER A 600 -37.27 12.35 9.79
CA SER A 600 -38.18 13.28 9.11
C SER A 600 -38.02 13.33 7.59
N ILE A 601 -36.83 13.02 7.06
CA ILE A 601 -36.55 13.03 5.61
C ILE A 601 -36.85 11.69 4.90
N GLN A 602 -37.21 10.64 5.63
CA GLN A 602 -37.56 9.35 5.02
C GLN A 602 -38.77 9.49 4.10
N ILE A 603 -38.69 8.86 2.93
CA ILE A 603 -39.77 8.87 1.94
C ILE A 603 -40.97 8.08 2.48
N ASN A 604 -42.14 8.71 2.53
CA ASN A 604 -43.40 8.08 2.89
C ASN A 604 -44.30 7.97 1.66
N MET A 605 -44.45 6.75 1.13
CA MET A 605 -45.28 6.44 -0.05
C MET A 605 -46.68 5.95 0.33
N LYS A 606 -47.01 5.82 1.62
CA LYS A 606 -48.26 5.23 2.10
C LYS A 606 -49.33 6.27 2.47
N GLU A 607 -48.91 7.50 2.79
CA GLU A 607 -49.78 8.54 3.35
C GLU A 607 -49.34 9.91 2.81
N VAL A 608 -50.23 10.65 2.13
CA VAL A 608 -49.92 12.02 1.67
C VAL A 608 -50.03 12.95 2.88
N THR A 609 -48.91 13.50 3.35
CA THR A 609 -48.92 14.34 4.54
C THR A 609 -49.28 15.79 4.19
N SER A 610 -50.39 16.28 4.73
CA SER A 610 -50.86 17.65 4.59
C SER A 610 -50.58 18.47 5.86
N THR A 611 -50.59 19.80 5.76
CA THR A 611 -50.62 20.70 6.93
C THR A 611 -51.83 20.50 7.85
N LYS A 612 -52.83 19.70 7.42
CA LYS A 612 -54.02 19.32 8.18
C LYS A 612 -54.02 17.86 8.70
N GLY A 613 -52.95 17.09 8.49
CA GLY A 613 -52.86 15.67 8.88
C GLY A 613 -52.55 14.72 7.71
N ILE A 614 -52.69 13.42 7.95
CA ILE A 614 -52.63 12.36 6.93
C ILE A 614 -53.88 12.49 6.04
N LEU A 615 -53.70 12.60 4.72
CA LEU A 615 -54.79 12.56 3.73
C LEU A 615 -55.18 11.13 3.37
#